data_AF-A0A0F9G4C3-F1
#
_entry.id   AF-A0A0F9G4C3-F1
#
_cell.length_a   1.000
_cell.length_b   1.000
_cell.length_c   1.000
_cell.angle_alpha   90.00
_cell.angle_beta   90.00
_cell.angle_gamma   90.00
#
_symmetry.space_group_name_H-M   'P 1'
#
loop_
_entity.id
_entity.type
_entity.pdbx_description
1 polymer ?
#
loop_
_entity_poly.entity_id
_entity_poly.type
_entity_poly.pdbx_seq_one_letter_code
_entity_poly.pdbx_strand_id
1 'polypeptide(L)'
;MSIRLWSDEELEATKNDKWLATLLMNSNTLSERELLFYPYKQRREYECVWLDEPEVTIYATGERMLLRFIDEEYTQRPDFIFQKITQYRPVKV
;
A
#
# COMPACT_ATOMS: atom_id res chain seq x y z
N MET A 1 7.33 8.47 -14.86
CA MET A 1 6.98 8.17 -13.46
C MET A 1 7.61 9.23 -12.57
N SER A 2 6.81 10.05 -11.90
CA SER A 2 7.30 11.14 -11.05
C SER A 2 7.65 10.61 -9.66
N ILE A 3 8.87 10.87 -9.20
CA ILE A 3 9.28 10.58 -7.82
C ILE A 3 8.61 11.62 -6.92
N ARG A 4 7.74 11.19 -6.01
CA ARG A 4 7.21 12.07 -4.98
C ARG A 4 8.31 12.32 -3.96
N LEU A 5 8.65 13.59 -3.76
CA LEU A 5 9.51 14.01 -2.66
C LEU A 5 8.63 14.24 -1.44
N TRP A 6 8.93 13.54 -0.35
CA TRP A 6 8.19 13.65 0.89
C TRP A 6 8.83 14.68 1.79
N SER A 7 8.04 15.67 2.22
CA SER A 7 8.44 16.58 3.28
C SER A 7 8.38 15.90 4.66
N ASP A 8 9.11 16.45 5.63
CA ASP A 8 9.10 15.93 7.00
C ASP A 8 7.71 15.97 7.65
N GLU A 9 6.92 17.00 7.34
CA GLU A 9 5.56 17.15 7.82
C GLU A 9 4.64 16.04 7.27
N GLU A 10 4.78 15.69 5.99
CA GLU A 10 4.03 14.59 5.38
C GLU A 10 4.46 13.23 5.93
N LEU A 11 5.75 13.03 6.15
CA LEU A 11 6.28 11.80 6.76
C LEU A 11 5.72 11.59 8.17
N GLU A 12 5.72 12.63 9.00
CA GLU A 12 5.12 12.54 10.34
C GLU A 12 3.61 12.32 10.27
N ALA A 13 2.93 12.98 9.32
CA ALA A 13 1.49 12.84 9.12
C ALA A 13 1.08 11.41 8.75
N THR A 14 1.93 10.61 8.09
CA THR A 14 1.63 9.20 7.76
C THR A 14 1.27 8.34 8.98
N LYS A 15 1.66 8.75 10.18
CA LYS A 15 1.29 8.03 11.42
C LYS A 15 -0.20 8.09 11.70
N ASN A 16 -0.89 9.15 11.27
CA ASN A 16 -2.30 9.39 11.56
C ASN A 16 -3.17 9.47 10.29
N ASP A 17 -2.59 9.89 9.16
CA ASP A 17 -3.27 10.00 7.89
C ASP A 17 -3.17 8.70 7.09
N LYS A 18 -4.31 8.02 6.97
CA LYS A 18 -4.46 6.74 6.27
C LYS A 18 -4.18 6.81 4.77
N TRP A 19 -4.41 7.97 4.15
CA TRP A 19 -4.17 8.18 2.74
C TRP A 19 -2.68 8.39 2.47
N LEU A 20 -2.03 9.29 3.22
CA LEU A 20 -0.58 9.49 3.11
C LEU A 20 0.18 8.20 3.44
N ALA A 21 -0.26 7.44 4.44
CA ALA A 21 0.28 6.12 4.72
C ALA A 21 0.16 5.18 3.50
N THR A 22 -0.98 5.16 2.82
CA THR A 22 -1.23 4.32 1.63
C THR A 22 -0.33 4.71 0.47
N LEU A 23 -0.14 6.02 0.23
CA LEU A 23 0.76 6.52 -0.80
C LEU A 23 2.23 6.18 -0.50
N LEU A 24 2.67 6.33 0.75
CA LEU A 24 4.03 5.97 1.15
C LEU A 24 4.30 4.47 0.98
N MET A 25 3.31 3.62 1.31
CA MET A 25 3.44 2.17 1.20
C MET A 25 3.63 1.66 -0.24
N ASN A 26 3.08 2.35 -1.24
CA ASN A 26 3.18 2.01 -2.66
C ASN A 26 4.21 2.87 -3.41
N SER A 27 5.07 3.59 -2.70
CA SER A 27 6.17 4.32 -3.33
C SER A 27 7.22 3.34 -3.86
N ASN A 28 7.62 3.50 -5.13
CA ASN A 28 8.57 2.60 -5.80
C ASN A 28 9.97 2.60 -5.20
N THR A 29 10.40 3.76 -4.70
CA THR A 29 11.73 3.97 -4.15
C THR A 29 11.60 4.73 -2.84
N LEU A 30 12.25 4.22 -1.80
CA LEU A 30 12.28 4.80 -0.47
C LEU A 30 13.73 5.06 -0.06
N SER A 31 13.97 6.25 0.45
CA SER A 31 15.17 6.63 1.17
C SER A 31 15.21 5.99 2.56
N GLU A 32 16.41 5.94 3.16
CA GLU A 32 16.58 5.46 4.54
C GLU A 32 15.68 6.22 5.53
N ARG A 33 15.49 7.53 5.30
CA ARG A 33 14.61 8.36 6.13
C ARG A 33 13.17 7.91 6.01
N GLU A 34 12.64 7.75 4.80
CA GLU A 34 11.25 7.32 4.57
C GLU A 34 10.96 5.93 5.16
N LEU A 35 11.96 5.03 5.15
CA LEU A 35 11.84 3.71 5.77
C LEU A 35 11.61 3.77 7.29
N LEU A 36 12.10 4.82 7.98
CA LEU A 36 11.84 5.02 9.41
C LEU A 36 10.38 5.38 9.70
N PHE A 37 9.68 5.98 8.74
CA PHE A 37 8.27 6.38 8.84
C PHE A 37 7.32 5.38 8.18
N TYR A 38 7.84 4.32 7.55
CA TYR A 38 7.03 3.38 6.82
C TYR A 38 5.99 2.69 7.74
N PRO A 39 4.67 2.75 7.43
CA PRO A 39 3.61 2.41 8.36
C PRO A 39 3.30 0.90 8.42
N TYR A 40 4.30 0.07 8.73
CA TYR A 40 4.21 -1.41 8.71
C TYR A 40 2.99 -1.98 9.46
N LYS A 41 2.63 -1.40 10.61
CA LYS A 41 1.51 -1.89 11.45
C LYS A 41 0.14 -1.67 10.83
N GLN A 42 0.01 -0.69 9.94
CA GLN A 42 -1.24 -0.36 9.25
C GLN A 42 -1.36 -1.09 7.91
N ARG A 43 -0.27 -1.68 7.42
CA ARG A 43 -0.17 -2.29 6.10
C ARG A 43 -1.04 -3.53 5.99
N ARG A 44 -1.93 -3.53 5.00
CA ARG A 44 -2.61 -4.71 4.49
C ARG A 44 -2.18 -4.90 3.04
N GLU A 45 -2.01 -6.15 2.65
CA GLU A 45 -1.58 -6.53 1.30
C GLU A 45 -2.79 -7.01 0.50
N TYR A 46 -2.94 -6.49 -0.72
CA TYR A 46 -4.01 -6.83 -1.63
C TYR A 46 -3.41 -7.25 -2.98
N GLU A 47 -3.79 -8.41 -3.48
CA GLU A 47 -3.54 -8.80 -4.87
C GLU A 47 -4.70 -8.30 -5.73
N CYS A 48 -4.36 -7.48 -6.72
CA CYS A 48 -5.30 -6.93 -7.69
C CYS A 48 -5.01 -7.55 -9.06
N VAL A 49 -6.05 -8.10 -9.69
CA VAL A 49 -5.94 -8.83 -10.96
C VAL A 49 -6.77 -8.13 -12.03
N TRP A 50 -6.13 -7.79 -13.14
CA TRP A 50 -6.76 -7.40 -14.39
C TRP A 50 -6.53 -8.54 -15.38
N LEU A 51 -7.59 -9.07 -16.01
CA LEU A 51 -7.51 -10.35 -16.76
C LEU A 51 -6.43 -10.41 -17.85
N ASP A 52 -6.03 -9.26 -18.39
CA ASP A 52 -5.03 -9.15 -19.46
C ASP A 52 -3.68 -8.54 -19.00
N GLU A 53 -3.52 -8.24 -17.71
CA GLU A 53 -2.29 -7.65 -17.14
C GLU A 53 -1.69 -8.53 -16.03
N PRO A 54 -0.39 -8.37 -15.73
CA PRO A 54 0.21 -9.02 -14.58
C PRO A 54 -0.50 -8.64 -13.28
N GLU A 55 -0.58 -9.59 -12.35
CA GLU A 55 -1.10 -9.32 -11.00
C GLU A 55 -0.25 -8.27 -10.31
N VAL A 56 -0.91 -7.30 -9.66
CA VAL A 56 -0.24 -6.22 -8.94
C VAL A 56 -0.57 -6.31 -7.46
N THR A 57 0.47 -6.28 -6.63
CA THR A 57 0.32 -6.16 -5.19
C THR A 57 0.20 -4.69 -4.81
N ILE A 58 -0.92 -4.31 -4.18
CA ILE A 58 -1.15 -2.97 -3.64
C ILE A 58 -1.25 -3.05 -2.12
N TYR A 59 -0.58 -2.13 -1.44
CA TYR A 59 -0.61 -2.00 0.01
C TYR A 59 -1.56 -0.89 0.43
N ALA A 60 -2.44 -1.14 1.40
CA ALA A 60 -3.35 -0.10 1.88
C ALA A 60 -3.63 -0.24 3.37
N THR A 61 -4.11 0.86 3.99
CA THR A 61 -4.55 0.85 5.40
C THR A 61 -5.95 0.24 5.58
N GLY A 62 -6.62 -0.11 4.48
CA GLY A 62 -7.93 -0.76 4.43
C GLY A 62 -8.58 -0.62 3.05
N GLU A 63 -9.71 -1.32 2.86
CA GLU A 63 -10.42 -1.40 1.57
C GLU A 63 -10.78 -0.04 0.98
N ARG A 64 -11.26 0.91 1.81
CA ARG A 64 -11.60 2.26 1.34
C ARG A 64 -10.39 2.99 0.76
N MET A 65 -9.20 2.83 1.35
CA MET A 65 -7.98 3.47 0.84
C MET A 65 -7.41 2.73 -0.37
N LEU A 66 -7.56 1.41 -0.43
CA LEU A 66 -7.24 0.62 -1.61
C LEU A 66 -8.03 1.11 -2.83
N LEU A 67 -9.36 1.18 -2.70
CA LEU A 67 -10.22 1.62 -3.80
C LEU A 67 -9.90 3.05 -4.23
N ARG A 68 -9.65 3.94 -3.27
CA ARG A 68 -9.20 5.31 -3.56
C ARG A 68 -7.87 5.32 -4.34
N PHE A 69 -6.90 4.51 -3.93
CA PHE A 69 -5.60 4.43 -4.61
C PHE A 69 -5.75 3.93 -6.04
N ILE A 70 -6.56 2.88 -6.25
CA ILE A 70 -6.86 2.36 -7.58
C ILE A 70 -7.52 3.43 -8.46
N ASP A 71 -8.51 4.14 -7.92
CA ASP A 71 -9.23 5.17 -8.67
C ASP A 71 -8.36 6.38 -9.04
N GLU A 72 -7.29 6.67 -8.28
CA GLU A 72 -6.37 7.79 -8.54
C GLU A 72 -5.19 7.39 -9.45
N GLU A 73 -4.65 6.18 -9.31
CA GLU A 73 -3.41 5.76 -10.00
C GLU A 73 -3.64 4.89 -11.24
N TYR A 74 -4.83 4.30 -11.39
CA TYR A 74 -5.15 3.38 -12.49
C TYR A 74 -6.35 3.87 -13.30
N THR A 75 -6.34 3.58 -14.60
CA THR A 75 -7.43 3.97 -15.50
C THR A 75 -8.69 3.14 -15.31
N GLN A 76 -8.55 1.92 -14.77
CA GLN A 76 -9.64 0.95 -14.58
C GLN A 76 -9.44 0.21 -13.27
N ARG A 77 -10.56 -0.19 -12.66
CA ARG A 77 -10.54 -1.06 -11.48
C ARG A 77 -10.19 -2.50 -11.86
N PRO A 78 -9.54 -3.26 -10.97
CA PRO A 78 -9.27 -4.68 -11.20
C PRO A 78 -10.55 -5.50 -11.22
N ASP A 79 -10.53 -6.60 -11.98
CA ASP A 79 -11.62 -7.58 -12.03
C ASP A 79 -11.77 -8.32 -10.69
N PHE A 80 -10.63 -8.60 -10.04
CA PHE A 80 -10.59 -9.29 -8.75
C PHE A 80 -9.64 -8.60 -7.77
N ILE A 81 -10.05 -8.57 -6.51
CA ILE A 81 -9.24 -8.08 -5.39
C ILE A 81 -9.24 -9.14 -4.30
N PHE A 82 -8.06 -9.60 -3.91
CA PHE A 82 -7.87 -10.55 -2.82
C PHE A 82 -7.04 -9.93 -1.71
N GLN A 83 -7.55 -9.88 -0.48
CA GLN A 83 -6.71 -9.52 0.65
C GLN A 83 -5.85 -10.72 1.06
N LYS A 84 -4.52 -10.55 0.99
CA LYS A 84 -3.58 -11.53 1.53
C LYS A 84 -3.59 -11.47 3.05
N ILE A 85 -4.03 -12.55 3.68
CA ILE A 85 -3.99 -12.73 5.13
C ILE A 85 -2.98 -13.83 5.43
N THR A 86 -1.75 -13.44 5.79
CA THR A 86 -0.74 -14.40 6.25
C THR A 86 -1.11 -14.90 7.64
N GLN A 87 -1.50 -16.17 7.73
CA GLN A 87 -1.70 -16.86 9.02
C GLN A 87 -0.54 -17.82 9.26
N TYR A 88 0.15 -17.66 10.39
CA TYR A 88 1.16 -18.62 10.82
C TYR A 88 0.48 -19.77 11.55
N ARG A 89 0.67 -21.00 11.07
CA ARG A 89 0.27 -22.19 11.83
C ARG A 89 1.23 -22.31 13.01
N PRO A 90 0.75 -22.34 14.27
CA PRO A 90 1.63 -22.61 15.40
C PRO A 90 2.13 -24.05 15.28
N VAL A 91 3.42 -24.22 15.01
CA VAL A 91 4.10 -25.52 15.11
C VAL A 91 4.34 -25.75 16.60
N LYS A 92 3.66 -26.73 17.20
CA LYS A 92 3.99 -27.20 18.55
C LYS A 92 5.35 -27.90 18.46
N VAL A 93 6.37 -27.33 19.11
CA VAL A 93 7.66 -27.97 19.35
C VAL A 93 7.58 -28.73 20.67
#